data_AF-A0A1Z9SMQ6-F1
#
_entry.id   AF-A0A1Z9SMQ6-F1
#
_cell.length_a   1.000
_cell.length_b   1.000
_cell.length_c   1.000
_cell.angle_alpha   90.00
_cell.angle_beta   90.00
_cell.angle_gamma   90.00
#
_symmetry.space_group_name_H-M   'P 1'
#
loop_
_entity.id
_entity.type
_entity.pdbx_description
1 polymer ?
#
loop_
_entity_poly.entity_id
_entity_poly.type
_entity_poly.pdbx_seq_one_letter_code
_entity_poly.pdbx_strand_id
1 'polypeptide(L)'
;MRIKPSKLSEFYRCNYRIGQVAAERIMDQHRLLFRLESGGSRNIFVQYIGFDKYEREVTEFDNTWEVAYDTKFGMGTSDRDLEDYHNSFEMLFGRTVETLEFVSEVFPSND
;
A
#
# COMPACT_ATOMS: atom_id res chain seq x y z
N MET A 1 8.81 4.80 -5.92
CA MET A 1 9.54 3.55 -5.56
C MET A 1 10.22 3.00 -6.80
N ARG A 2 11.43 2.43 -6.67
CA ARG A 2 12.13 1.76 -7.77
C ARG A 2 12.31 0.28 -7.42
N ILE A 3 11.89 -0.61 -8.32
CA ILE A 3 11.78 -2.06 -8.08
C ILE A 3 12.80 -2.81 -8.94
N LYS A 4 13.47 -3.80 -8.35
CA LYS A 4 14.39 -4.69 -9.07
C LYS A 4 13.65 -5.40 -10.19
N PRO A 5 14.15 -5.41 -11.43
CA PRO A 5 13.49 -6.07 -12.56
C PRO A 5 13.15 -7.55 -12.30
N SER A 6 14.03 -8.26 -11.60
CA SER A 6 13.85 -9.69 -11.27
C SER A 6 12.85 -9.96 -10.15
N LYS A 7 12.30 -8.92 -9.50
CA LYS A 7 11.41 -9.03 -8.34
C LYS A 7 10.04 -8.38 -8.54
N LEU A 8 9.68 -8.09 -9.79
CA LEU A 8 8.39 -7.48 -10.13
C LEU A 8 7.21 -8.40 -9.75
N SER A 9 7.35 -9.71 -9.90
CA SER A 9 6.28 -10.67 -9.59
C SER A 9 5.92 -10.63 -8.10
N GLU A 10 6.94 -10.68 -7.24
CA GLU A 10 6.80 -10.58 -5.80
C GLU A 10 6.20 -9.23 -5.37
N PHE A 11 6.67 -8.13 -5.97
CA PHE A 11 6.14 -6.79 -5.73
C PHE A 11 4.65 -6.67 -6.08
N TYR A 12 4.25 -7.17 -7.25
CA TYR A 12 2.84 -7.16 -7.66
C TYR A 12 1.99 -8.10 -6.80
N ARG A 13 2.49 -9.29 -6.49
CA ARG A 13 1.79 -10.28 -5.65
C ARG A 13 1.45 -9.70 -4.29
N CYS A 14 2.42 -9.11 -3.60
CA CYS A 14 2.20 -8.51 -2.28
C CYS A 14 1.18 -7.36 -2.36
N ASN A 15 1.33 -6.43 -3.32
CA ASN A 15 0.39 -5.33 -3.47
C ASN A 15 -1.05 -5.78 -3.76
N TYR A 16 -1.21 -6.76 -4.65
CA TYR A 16 -2.51 -7.33 -4.97
C TYR A 16 -3.17 -7.96 -3.73
N ARG A 17 -2.42 -8.77 -2.98
CA ARG A 17 -2.92 -9.45 -1.78
C ARG A 17 -3.22 -8.48 -0.64
N ILE A 18 -2.39 -7.46 -0.44
CA ILE A 18 -2.71 -6.37 0.49
C ILE A 18 -4.02 -5.69 0.08
N GLY A 19 -4.22 -5.38 -1.20
CA GLY A 19 -5.47 -4.78 -1.68
C GLY A 19 -6.68 -5.65 -1.41
N GLN A 20 -6.56 -6.97 -1.58
CA GLN A 20 -7.60 -7.95 -1.31
C GLN A 20 -8.00 -8.04 0.17
N VAL A 21 -7.05 -7.93 1.09
CA VAL A 21 -7.34 -7.93 2.55
C VAL A 21 -7.82 -6.55 3.00
N ALA A 22 -7.25 -5.47 2.43
CA ALA A 22 -7.67 -4.10 2.74
C ALA A 22 -9.12 -3.85 2.29
N ALA A 23 -9.55 -4.36 1.14
CA ALA A 23 -10.94 -4.22 0.69
C ALA A 23 -11.98 -4.86 1.64
N GLU A 24 -11.58 -5.88 2.40
CA GLU A 24 -12.44 -6.54 3.39
C GLU A 24 -12.41 -5.85 4.77
N ARG A 25 -11.33 -5.10 5.07
CA ARG A 25 -11.04 -4.57 6.42
C ARG A 25 -10.98 -3.04 6.51
N ILE A 26 -10.85 -2.35 5.40
CA ILE A 26 -10.68 -0.90 5.36
C ILE A 26 -11.50 -0.42 4.18
N MET A 27 -12.82 -0.36 4.40
CA MET A 27 -13.81 -0.10 3.35
C MET A 27 -13.57 1.22 2.61
N ASP A 28 -12.99 2.21 3.29
CA ASP A 28 -12.82 3.57 2.77
C ASP A 28 -11.39 3.85 2.27
N GLN A 29 -10.57 2.81 2.03
CA GLN A 29 -9.21 2.99 1.51
C GLN A 29 -9.09 2.57 0.04
N HIS A 30 -8.69 3.50 -0.81
CA HIS A 30 -8.37 3.25 -2.20
C HIS A 30 -6.87 3.12 -2.39
N ARG A 31 -6.39 1.95 -2.85
CA ARG A 31 -4.98 1.74 -3.20
C ARG A 31 -4.82 1.66 -4.72
N LEU A 32 -4.08 2.60 -5.28
CA LEU A 32 -3.73 2.63 -6.70
C LEU A 32 -2.23 2.44 -6.89
N LEU A 33 -1.85 1.66 -7.89
CA LEU A 33 -0.46 1.41 -8.25
C LEU A 33 -0.23 1.86 -9.69
N PHE A 34 0.61 2.87 -9.87
CA PHE A 34 0.98 3.42 -11.16
C PHE A 34 2.40 3.02 -11.51
N ARG A 35 2.61 2.64 -12.77
CA ARG A 35 3.92 2.43 -13.36
C ARG A 35 4.27 3.62 -14.24
N LEU A 36 5.49 4.12 -14.13
CA LEU A 36 5.97 5.16 -15.03
C LEU A 36 6.20 4.55 -16.43
N GLU A 37 5.43 5.00 -17.42
CA GLU A 37 5.55 4.52 -18.81
C GLU A 37 6.56 5.34 -19.64
N SER A 38 6.87 6.58 -19.25
CA SER A 38 7.79 7.47 -19.99
C SER A 38 8.67 8.30 -19.07
N GLY A 39 9.89 8.65 -19.54
CA GLY A 39 10.78 9.60 -18.83
C GLY A 39 11.75 8.97 -17.83
N GLY A 40 11.94 7.65 -17.84
CA GLY A 40 12.88 6.99 -16.93
C GLY A 40 12.85 5.46 -16.98
N SER A 41 13.26 4.82 -15.88
CA SER A 41 13.18 3.37 -15.73
C SER A 41 11.73 2.91 -15.67
N ARG A 42 11.40 1.88 -16.47
CA ARG A 42 10.09 1.23 -16.45
C ARG A 42 9.77 0.52 -15.13
N ASN A 43 10.72 0.43 -14.19
CA ASN A 43 10.45 -0.19 -12.89
C ASN A 43 10.33 0.84 -11.78
N ILE A 44 9.92 2.05 -12.14
CA ILE A 44 9.52 3.09 -11.19
C ILE A 44 8.00 3.00 -11.03
N PHE A 45 7.59 2.87 -9.77
CA PHE A 45 6.20 2.77 -9.36
C PHE A 45 5.84 3.86 -8.36
N VAL A 46 4.62 4.36 -8.49
CA VAL A 46 3.98 5.24 -7.51
C VAL A 46 2.81 4.48 -6.92
N GLN A 47 2.77 4.38 -5.59
CA GLN A 47 1.61 3.89 -4.88
C GLN A 47 0.89 5.08 -4.28
N TYR A 48 -0.40 5.19 -4.57
CA TYR A 48 -1.30 6.15 -3.96
C TYR A 48 -2.27 5.39 -3.05
N ILE A 49 -2.42 5.90 -1.83
CA ILE A 49 -3.40 5.39 -0.86
C ILE A 49 -4.30 6.57 -0.51
N GLY A 50 -5.52 6.57 -1.05
CA GLY A 50 -6.54 7.58 -0.80
C GLY A 50 -7.55 7.11 0.23
N PHE A 51 -8.22 8.07 0.86
CA PHE A 51 -9.26 7.84 1.86
C PHE A 51 -10.38 8.86 1.67
N ASP A 52 -11.62 8.47 1.96
CA ASP A 52 -12.79 9.36 1.83
C ASP A 52 -12.86 10.41 2.96
N LYS A 53 -12.37 10.04 4.16
CA LYS A 53 -12.26 10.93 5.32
C LYS A 53 -10.82 10.96 5.82
N TYR A 54 -10.35 12.13 6.26
CA TYR A 54 -9.04 12.26 6.92
C TYR A 54 -9.02 11.55 8.28
N GLU A 55 -10.14 11.59 9.00
CA GLU A 55 -10.31 10.84 10.24
C GLU A 55 -10.40 9.35 9.93
N ARG A 56 -9.43 8.59 10.43
CA ARG A 56 -9.47 7.13 10.39
C ARG A 56 -10.44 6.66 11.47
N GLU A 57 -11.66 6.33 11.09
CA GLU A 57 -12.54 5.53 11.95
C GLU A 57 -11.82 4.19 12.21
N VAL A 58 -11.40 3.95 13.45
CA VAL A 58 -10.76 2.69 13.82
C VAL A 58 -11.84 1.62 13.80
N THR A 59 -11.96 0.91 12.69
CA THR A 59 -12.78 -0.30 12.64
C THR A 59 -12.08 -1.37 13.47
N GLU A 60 -12.71 -1.77 14.57
CA GLU A 60 -12.23 -2.90 15.37
C GLU A 60 -12.53 -4.21 14.64
N PHE A 61 -11.54 -5.10 14.63
CA PHE A 61 -11.65 -6.44 14.06
C PHE A 61 -11.31 -7.47 15.11
N ASP A 62 -12.04 -8.60 15.11
CA ASP A 62 -11.85 -9.71 16.05
C ASP A 62 -10.49 -10.42 15.92
N ASN A 63 -9.73 -10.12 14.86
CA ASN A 63 -8.43 -10.72 14.59
C ASN A 63 -7.43 -9.71 14.02
N THR A 64 -6.16 -10.08 14.00
CA THR A 64 -5.07 -9.22 13.47
C THR A 64 -5.07 -9.21 11.94
N TRP A 65 -4.38 -8.21 11.37
CA TRP A 65 -4.11 -8.15 9.93
C TRP A 65 -3.45 -9.44 9.40
N GLU A 66 -2.45 -9.93 10.12
CA GLU A 66 -1.70 -11.14 9.79
C GLU A 66 -2.62 -12.37 9.73
N VAL A 67 -3.47 -12.56 10.76
CA VAL A 67 -4.43 -13.68 10.79
C VAL A 67 -5.38 -13.63 9.59
N ALA A 68 -5.89 -12.45 9.23
CA ALA A 68 -6.77 -12.32 8.07
C ALA A 68 -6.04 -12.59 6.75
N TYR A 69 -4.81 -12.11 6.61
CA TYR A 69 -3.97 -12.34 5.43
C TYR A 69 -3.67 -13.83 5.26
N ASP A 70 -3.20 -14.48 6.32
CA ASP A 70 -2.84 -15.89 6.33
C ASP A 70 -4.05 -16.82 6.16
N THR A 71 -5.21 -16.44 6.72
CA THR A 71 -6.46 -17.17 6.47
C THR A 71 -6.80 -17.18 4.98
N LYS A 72 -6.54 -16.08 4.27
CA LYS A 72 -6.88 -15.94 2.84
C LYS A 72 -5.85 -16.57 1.90
N PHE A 73 -4.57 -16.53 2.24
CA PHE A 73 -3.50 -16.92 1.33
C PHE A 73 -2.62 -18.09 1.78
N GLY A 74 -2.85 -18.60 2.99
CA GLY A 74 -2.13 -19.69 3.62
C GLY A 74 -1.30 -19.22 4.82
N MET A 75 -1.13 -20.11 5.80
CA MET A 75 -0.34 -19.82 7.00
C MET A 75 1.11 -19.47 6.64
N GLY A 76 1.66 -18.43 7.28
CA GLY A 76 3.01 -17.91 7.08
C GLY A 76 3.19 -17.12 5.78
N THR A 77 2.11 -16.80 5.06
CA THR A 77 2.23 -16.07 3.79
C THR A 77 2.34 -14.57 3.96
N SER A 78 1.78 -14.01 5.03
CA SER A 78 1.94 -12.60 5.41
C SER A 78 3.41 -12.24 5.52
N ASP A 79 4.15 -12.94 6.38
CA ASP A 79 5.57 -12.66 6.64
C ASP A 79 6.42 -12.85 5.39
N ARG A 80 6.23 -13.95 4.67
CA ARG A 80 6.97 -14.24 3.44
C ARG A 80 6.72 -13.17 2.36
N ASP A 81 5.47 -12.77 2.14
CA ASP A 81 5.15 -11.77 1.12
C ASP A 81 5.66 -10.37 1.52
N LEU A 82 5.68 -10.04 2.81
CA LEU A 82 6.27 -8.79 3.31
C LEU A 82 7.81 -8.77 3.14
N GLU A 83 8.48 -9.88 3.44
CA GLU A 83 9.92 -10.03 3.20
C GLU A 83 10.25 -9.90 1.71
N ASP A 84 9.55 -10.65 0.85
CA ASP A 84 9.69 -10.60 -0.60
C ASP A 84 9.45 -9.19 -1.16
N TYR A 85 8.44 -8.49 -0.63
CA TYR A 85 8.13 -7.11 -0.99
C TYR A 85 9.27 -6.15 -0.63
N HIS A 86 9.80 -6.21 0.59
CA HIS A 86 10.94 -5.39 0.99
C HIS A 86 12.19 -5.70 0.15
N ASN A 87 12.44 -6.97 -0.13
CA ASN A 87 13.56 -7.42 -0.95
C ASN A 87 13.42 -7.00 -2.43
N SER A 88 12.22 -6.65 -2.88
CA SER A 88 11.97 -6.18 -4.25
C SER A 88 12.51 -4.77 -4.54
N PHE A 89 12.77 -3.95 -3.51
CA PHE A 89 13.25 -2.58 -3.71
C PHE A 89 14.71 -2.54 -4.21
N GLU A 90 14.98 -1.72 -5.23
CA GLU A 90 16.32 -1.54 -5.81
C GLU A 90 17.25 -0.77 -4.86
N MET A 91 16.71 0.22 -4.15
CA MET A 91 17.40 0.97 -3.09
C MET A 91 16.42 1.28 -1.96
N LEU A 92 16.77 0.94 -0.72
CA LEU A 92 15.97 1.29 0.46
C LEU A 92 15.90 2.81 0.68
N PHE A 93 16.95 3.54 0.27
CA PHE A 93 17.11 4.98 0.45
C PHE A 93 16.43 5.84 -0.63
N GLY A 94 15.88 5.23 -1.69
CA GLY A 94 15.20 5.91 -2.80
C GLY A 94 13.68 5.90 -2.69
N ARG A 95 13.13 5.50 -1.54
CA ARG A 95 11.69 5.52 -1.26
C ARG A 95 11.32 6.83 -0.59
N THR A 96 10.77 7.76 -1.36
CA THR A 96 10.05 8.90 -0.80
C THR A 96 8.66 8.44 -0.37
N VAL A 97 8.28 8.75 0.86
CA VAL A 97 6.91 8.59 1.36
C VAL A 97 6.48 9.97 1.81
N GLU A 98 5.40 10.47 1.21
CA GLU A 98 4.75 11.71 1.62
C GLU A 98 3.36 11.33 2.14
N THR A 99 3.02 11.85 3.31
CA THR A 99 1.69 11.69 3.90
C THR A 99 1.01 13.04 3.81
N LEU A 100 -0.23 13.07 3.33
CA LEU A 100 -1.00 14.30 3.32
C LEU A 100 -1.28 14.73 4.75
N GLU A 101 -1.06 16.01 5.04
CA GLU A 101 -1.39 16.62 6.32
C GLU A 101 -2.71 17.39 6.18
N PHE A 102 -3.55 17.31 7.22
CA PHE A 102 -4.75 18.13 7.27
C PHE A 102 -4.38 19.59 7.53
N VAL A 103 -4.74 20.47 6.60
CA VAL A 103 -4.53 21.91 6.70
C VAL A 103 -5.90 22.57 6.80
N SER A 104 -6.31 22.93 8.02
CA SER A 104 -7.65 23.45 8.31
C SER A 104 -7.94 24.76 7.59
N GLU A 105 -6.91 25.56 7.29
CA GLU A 105 -7.02 26.89 6.67
C GLU A 105 -7.40 26.86 5.18
N VAL A 106 -7.30 25.70 4.52
CA VAL A 106 -7.66 25.53 3.10
C VAL A 106 -9.13 25.16 2.93
N PHE A 107 -9.79 24.71 4.00
CA PHE A 107 -11.22 24.44 3.98
C PHE A 107 -11.98 25.74 4.23
N PRO A 108 -13.01 26.05 3.43
CA PRO A 108 -13.83 27.23 3.67
C PRO A 108 -14.42 27.17 5.08
N SER A 109 -14.32 28.27 5.83
CA SER A 109 -15.00 28.44 7.10
C SER A 109 -16.49 28.18 6.91
N ASN A 110 -17.05 27.27 7.70
CA ASN A 110 -18.49 27.14 7.83
C ASN A 110 -18.98 28.31 8.70
N ASP A 111 -19.15 29.48 8.11
CA ASP A 111 -19.97 30.57 8.65
C ASP A 111 -21.46 30.33 8.35
#